data_AF-A0A6G9AG34-F1
#
_entry.id   AF-A0A6G9AG34-F1
#
_cell.length_a   1.000
_cell.length_b   1.000
_cell.length_c   1.000
_cell.angle_alpha   90.00
_cell.angle_beta   90.00
_cell.angle_gamma   90.00
#
_symmetry.space_group_name_H-M   'P 1'
#
loop_
_entity.id
_entity.type
_entity.pdbx_description
1 polymer ?
#
loop_
_entity_poly.entity_id
_entity_poly.type
_entity_poly.pdbx_seq_one_letter_code
_entity_poly.pdbx_strand_id
1 'polypeptide(L)'
;MNTSIHGLRHQSLTTSDPEGAYCTQQTNHSIVVAGELETLALKSDWGIQKVYRMKFLLNTYPIADITLPITEVYGQIDAFSQGKLKDKQLSMSPRNMGKNDIWIAATALYLDLELHTTDNDFNHLPALGLRLVKH
;
A
#
# COMPACT_ATOMS: atom_id res chain seq x y z
N MET A 1 -26.22 -18.07 -1.90
CA MET A 1 -24.95 -18.81 -2.00
C MET A 1 -23.86 -17.86 -1.52
N ASN A 2 -23.38 -18.06 -0.29
CA ASN A 2 -22.33 -17.25 0.31
C ASN A 2 -20.98 -17.86 -0.05
N THR A 3 -20.18 -17.17 -0.86
CA THR A 3 -18.77 -17.51 -1.06
C THR A 3 -17.93 -16.70 -0.09
N SER A 4 -17.54 -17.38 0.99
CA SER A 4 -16.63 -16.90 2.03
C SER A 4 -15.23 -16.73 1.43
N ILE A 5 -14.74 -15.49 1.35
CA ILE A 5 -13.38 -15.18 0.92
C ILE A 5 -12.47 -15.35 2.14
N HIS A 6 -12.07 -16.59 2.40
CA HIS A 6 -10.98 -16.93 3.33
C HIS A 6 -10.12 -17.98 2.65
N GLY A 7 -9.18 -17.52 1.83
CA GLY A 7 -8.33 -18.43 1.08
C GLY A 7 -7.29 -17.68 0.27
N LEU A 8 -6.20 -17.32 0.94
CA LEU A 8 -4.80 -17.39 0.46
C LEU A 8 -3.94 -16.56 1.43
N ARG A 9 -3.83 -17.06 2.66
CA ARG A 9 -2.78 -16.64 3.59
C ARG A 9 -1.49 -17.22 3.04
N HIS A 10 -0.59 -16.36 2.53
CA HIS A 10 0.79 -16.78 2.28
C HIS A 10 1.32 -17.37 3.59
N GLN A 11 1.67 -18.66 3.55
CA GLN A 11 2.32 -19.35 4.66
C GLN A 11 3.70 -18.71 4.84
N SER A 12 3.81 -17.79 5.78
CA SER A 12 5.09 -17.55 6.44
C SER A 12 5.45 -18.84 7.18
N LEU A 13 6.63 -19.36 6.89
CA LEU A 13 7.22 -20.54 7.52
C LEU A 13 7.03 -20.50 9.04
N THR A 14 6.17 -21.38 9.57
CA THR A 14 6.08 -21.63 11.01
C THR A 14 7.11 -22.68 11.39
N THR A 15 8.31 -22.26 11.77
CA THR A 15 9.14 -23.03 12.70
C THR A 15 8.89 -22.45 14.09
N SER A 16 8.39 -23.29 14.98
CA SER A 16 8.09 -22.97 16.37
C SER A 16 9.39 -22.80 17.16
N ASP A 17 9.75 -21.57 17.51
CA ASP A 17 10.71 -21.27 18.57
C ASP A 17 10.01 -20.48 19.69
N PRO A 18 10.11 -20.89 20.97
CA PRO A 18 9.31 -20.33 22.07
C PRO A 18 9.98 -19.17 22.82
N GLU A 19 10.92 -18.42 22.22
CA GLU A 19 11.55 -17.28 22.89
C GLU A 19 11.45 -15.99 22.06
N GLY A 20 10.61 -15.07 22.53
CA GLY A 20 10.75 -13.62 22.33
C GLY A 20 11.02 -13.13 20.90
N ALA A 21 10.12 -13.41 19.97
CA ALA A 21 10.20 -12.84 18.63
C ALA A 21 9.91 -11.32 18.66
N TYR A 22 10.95 -10.50 18.61
CA TYR A 22 10.82 -9.15 18.08
C TYR A 22 10.35 -9.28 16.64
N CYS A 23 9.07 -8.97 16.39
CA CYS A 23 8.53 -8.86 15.04
C CYS A 23 9.20 -7.64 14.40
N THR A 24 10.29 -7.84 13.65
CA THR A 24 10.93 -6.75 12.93
C THR A 24 9.94 -6.24 11.90
N GLN A 25 9.35 -5.07 12.13
CA GLN A 25 8.54 -4.42 11.11
C GLN A 25 9.44 -4.12 9.91
N GLN A 26 9.28 -4.89 8.83
CA GLN A 26 10.03 -4.67 7.61
C GLN A 26 9.38 -3.51 6.85
N THR A 27 10.09 -2.39 6.76
CA THR A 27 9.68 -1.26 5.93
C THR A 27 9.84 -1.64 4.47
N ASN A 28 8.76 -1.56 3.69
CA ASN A 28 8.75 -1.82 2.25
C ASN A 28 8.31 -0.56 1.50
N HIS A 29 8.89 -0.32 0.32
CA HIS A 29 8.43 0.74 -0.58
C HIS A 29 7.65 0.12 -1.73
N SER A 30 6.48 0.66 -2.10
CA SER A 30 5.86 0.25 -3.37
C SER A 30 6.72 0.71 -4.55
N ILE A 31 6.80 -0.10 -5.61
CA ILE A 31 7.41 0.29 -6.89
C ILE A 31 6.82 1.61 -7.44
N VAL A 32 5.56 1.90 -7.12
CA VAL A 32 4.88 3.15 -7.50
C VAL A 32 5.49 4.35 -6.77
N VAL A 33 5.75 4.23 -5.47
CA VAL A 33 6.43 5.28 -4.69
C VAL A 33 7.83 5.53 -5.23
N ALA A 34 8.56 4.46 -5.61
CA ALA A 34 9.88 4.61 -6.24
C ALA A 34 9.79 5.40 -7.56
N GLY A 35 8.82 5.08 -8.41
CA GLY A 35 8.57 5.81 -9.66
C GLY A 35 8.14 7.28 -9.46
N GLU A 36 7.32 7.55 -8.45
CA GLU A 36 6.93 8.91 -8.09
C GLU A 36 8.12 9.74 -7.58
N LEU A 37 8.99 9.14 -6.77
CA LEU A 37 10.20 9.80 -6.28
C LEU A 37 11.18 10.12 -7.43
N GLU A 38 11.39 9.20 -8.37
CA GLU A 38 12.21 9.46 -9.56
C GLU A 38 11.59 10.60 -10.42
N THR A 39 10.28 10.60 -10.60
CA THR A 39 9.57 11.67 -11.32
C THR A 39 9.72 13.01 -10.61
N LEU A 40 9.60 13.04 -9.29
CA LEU A 40 9.77 14.24 -8.48
C LEU A 40 11.20 14.76 -8.59
N ALA A 41 12.21 13.88 -8.55
CA ALA A 41 13.60 14.24 -8.69
C ALA A 41 13.89 14.90 -10.05
N LEU A 42 13.34 14.35 -11.14
CA LEU A 42 13.47 14.89 -12.49
C LEU A 42 12.77 16.25 -12.63
N LYS A 43 11.52 16.38 -12.16
CA LYS A 43 10.75 17.62 -12.27
C LYS A 43 11.31 18.75 -11.41
N SER A 44 11.94 18.41 -10.30
CA SER A 44 12.45 19.38 -9.33
C SER A 44 13.94 19.69 -9.51
N ASP A 45 14.57 19.20 -10.58
CA ASP A 45 16.01 19.36 -10.87
C ASP A 45 16.90 19.03 -9.67
N TRP A 46 16.69 17.85 -9.06
CA TRP A 46 17.48 17.46 -7.90
C TRP A 46 18.95 17.21 -8.29
N GLY A 47 19.85 17.92 -7.61
CA GLY A 47 21.28 17.69 -7.74
C GLY A 47 21.72 16.29 -7.27
N ILE A 48 22.93 15.89 -7.69
CA ILE A 48 23.48 14.54 -7.51
C ILE A 48 23.40 14.00 -6.08
N GLN A 49 23.61 14.86 -5.07
CA GLN A 49 23.59 14.45 -3.67
C GLN A 49 22.19 13.98 -3.24
N LYS A 50 21.13 14.69 -3.65
CA LYS A 50 19.75 14.37 -3.27
C LYS A 50 19.26 13.13 -4.01
N VAL A 51 19.60 12.99 -5.29
CA VAL A 51 19.34 11.78 -6.08
C VAL A 51 20.04 10.56 -5.49
N TYR A 52 21.32 10.70 -5.11
CA TYR A 52 22.07 9.61 -4.49
C TYR A 52 21.44 9.17 -3.17
N ARG A 53 21.05 10.13 -2.30
CA ARG A 53 20.37 9.83 -1.04
C ARG A 53 19.03 9.11 -1.27
N MET A 54 18.24 9.56 -2.24
CA MET A 54 16.99 8.90 -2.61
C MET A 54 17.23 7.45 -3.07
N LYS A 55 18.16 7.22 -4.00
CA LYS A 55 18.49 5.88 -4.49
C LYS A 55 19.05 4.98 -3.40
N PHE A 56 19.85 5.53 -2.48
CA PHE A 56 20.32 4.81 -1.32
C PHE A 56 19.15 4.31 -0.46
N LEU A 57 18.16 5.16 -0.17
CA LEU A 57 16.97 4.75 0.59
C LEU A 57 16.16 3.68 -0.15
N LEU A 58 15.93 3.84 -1.46
CA LEU A 58 15.21 2.85 -2.26
C LEU A 58 15.93 1.50 -2.32
N ASN A 59 17.27 1.49 -2.30
CA ASN A 59 18.07 0.26 -2.31
C ASN A 59 18.26 -0.36 -0.92
N THR A 60 17.97 0.38 0.16
CA THR A 60 18.15 -0.11 1.55
C THR A 60 17.00 -1.02 1.97
N TYR A 61 15.81 -0.82 1.43
CA TYR A 61 14.59 -1.51 1.82
C TYR A 61 13.99 -2.25 0.62
N PRO A 62 13.31 -3.40 0.83
CA PRO A 62 12.68 -4.10 -0.28
C PRO A 62 11.64 -3.24 -0.99
N ILE A 63 11.58 -3.40 -2.31
CA ILE A 63 10.54 -2.81 -3.14
C ILE A 63 9.46 -3.85 -3.38
N ALA A 64 8.22 -3.51 -3.05
CA ALA A 64 7.04 -4.29 -3.34
C ALA A 64 6.57 -4.02 -4.78
N ASP A 65 6.63 -5.04 -5.63
CA ASP A 65 6.17 -5.00 -7.01
C ASP A 65 4.64 -5.04 -7.11
N ILE A 66 4.12 -4.52 -8.23
CA ILE A 66 2.73 -4.75 -8.63
C ILE A 66 2.64 -6.10 -9.33
N THR A 67 1.82 -6.98 -8.77
CA THR A 67 1.53 -8.30 -9.34
C THR A 67 0.06 -8.39 -9.75
N LEU A 68 -0.26 -9.37 -10.61
CA LEU A 68 -1.63 -9.55 -11.12
C LEU A 68 -2.69 -9.64 -9.99
N PRO A 69 -2.48 -10.35 -8.86
CA PRO A 69 -3.45 -10.38 -7.76
C PRO A 69 -3.79 -9.01 -7.15
N ILE A 70 -2.87 -8.04 -7.18
CA ILE A 70 -3.11 -6.70 -6.63
C ILE A 70 -4.16 -5.93 -7.46
N THR A 71 -4.34 -6.29 -8.75
CA THR A 71 -5.34 -5.65 -9.62
C THR A 71 -6.77 -5.79 -9.09
N GLU A 72 -7.09 -6.91 -8.42
CA GLU A 72 -8.40 -7.13 -7.82
C GLU A 72 -8.61 -6.18 -6.63
N VAL A 73 -7.61 -6.07 -5.75
CA VAL A 73 -7.63 -5.16 -4.59
C VAL A 73 -7.72 -3.70 -5.04
N TYR A 74 -7.00 -3.34 -6.11
CA TYR A 74 -7.09 -2.03 -6.73
C TYR A 74 -8.52 -1.71 -7.17
N GLY A 75 -9.18 -2.64 -7.88
CA GLY A 75 -10.55 -2.45 -8.35
C GLY A 75 -11.55 -2.29 -7.20
N GLN A 76 -11.37 -3.06 -6.13
CA GLN A 76 -12.18 -2.93 -4.91
C GLN A 76 -12.01 -1.55 -4.25
N ILE A 77 -10.78 -1.06 -4.14
CA ILE A 77 -10.48 0.26 -3.57
C ILE A 77 -11.07 1.38 -4.42
N ASP A 78 -10.89 1.37 -5.75
CA ASP A 78 -11.45 2.39 -6.65
C ASP A 78 -12.98 2.39 -6.58
N ALA A 79 -13.62 1.21 -6.68
CA ALA A 79 -15.08 1.09 -6.58
C ALA A 79 -15.61 1.54 -5.22
N PHE A 80 -14.94 1.19 -4.12
CA PHE A 80 -15.31 1.63 -2.77
C PHE A 80 -15.18 3.14 -2.62
N SER A 81 -14.05 3.71 -3.06
CA SER A 81 -13.76 5.14 -2.99
C SER A 81 -14.77 5.96 -3.79
N GLN A 82 -15.27 5.41 -4.90
CA GLN A 82 -16.31 6.03 -5.72
C GLN A 82 -17.74 5.79 -5.20
N GLY A 83 -17.92 5.09 -4.07
CA GLY A 83 -19.22 4.73 -3.52
C GLY A 83 -20.01 3.73 -4.38
N LYS A 84 -19.33 2.99 -5.26
CA LYS A 84 -19.93 2.07 -6.25
C LYS A 84 -19.80 0.59 -5.86
N LEU A 85 -19.16 0.29 -4.73
CA LEU A 85 -19.03 -1.08 -4.24
C LEU A 85 -20.33 -1.52 -3.55
N LYS A 86 -21.05 -2.46 -4.17
CA LYS A 86 -22.41 -2.86 -3.76
C LYS A 86 -22.51 -3.34 -2.32
N ASP A 87 -21.57 -4.17 -1.90
CA ASP A 87 -21.59 -4.82 -0.58
C ASP A 87 -21.02 -3.92 0.53
N LYS A 88 -20.46 -2.76 0.16
CA LYS A 88 -19.78 -1.88 1.11
C LYS A 88 -19.86 -0.45 0.61
N GLN A 89 -20.91 0.24 1.02
CA GLN A 89 -21.14 1.62 0.62
C GLN A 89 -20.27 2.56 1.44
N LEU A 90 -19.76 3.59 0.77
CA LEU A 90 -19.07 4.69 1.41
C LEU A 90 -20.13 5.59 2.06
N SER A 91 -20.01 5.84 3.36
CA SER A 91 -20.96 6.68 4.12
C SER A 91 -20.79 8.18 3.89
N MET A 92 -19.98 8.56 2.91
CA MET A 92 -19.63 9.93 2.55
C MET A 92 -19.65 10.12 1.04
N SER A 93 -19.45 11.37 0.58
CA SER A 93 -19.31 11.66 -0.84
C SER A 93 -18.18 10.85 -1.49
N PRO A 94 -18.31 10.46 -2.77
CA PRO A 94 -17.23 9.83 -3.52
C PRO A 94 -15.89 10.57 -3.36
N ARG A 95 -14.82 9.80 -3.17
CA ARG A 95 -13.44 10.28 -3.07
C ARG A 95 -12.71 9.97 -4.36
N ASN A 96 -12.27 11.02 -5.05
CA ASN A 96 -11.41 10.90 -6.22
C ASN A 96 -9.96 10.75 -5.75
N MET A 97 -9.49 9.51 -5.67
CA MET A 97 -8.08 9.23 -5.38
C MET A 97 -7.24 9.28 -6.65
N GLY A 98 -5.97 9.69 -6.52
CA GLY A 98 -4.99 9.54 -7.59
C GLY A 98 -4.78 8.08 -7.95
N LYS A 99 -4.47 7.79 -9.22
CA LYS A 99 -4.29 6.41 -9.69
C LYS A 99 -3.08 5.74 -9.01
N ASN A 100 -2.05 6.51 -8.70
CA ASN A 100 -0.89 6.05 -7.95
C ASN A 100 -1.24 5.76 -6.49
N ASP A 101 -2.08 6.59 -5.85
CA ASP A 101 -2.55 6.37 -4.48
C ASP A 101 -3.32 5.07 -4.34
N ILE A 102 -4.17 4.74 -5.31
CA ILE A 102 -4.93 3.48 -5.31
C ILE A 102 -3.97 2.29 -5.41
N TRP A 103 -2.93 2.36 -6.26
CA TRP A 103 -1.92 1.30 -6.32
C TRP A 103 -1.12 1.15 -5.03
N ILE A 104 -0.75 2.24 -4.39
CA ILE A 104 -0.05 2.24 -3.10
C ILE A 104 -0.94 1.59 -2.03
N ALA A 105 -2.19 2.01 -1.94
CA ALA A 105 -3.16 1.44 -1.00
C ALA A 105 -3.44 -0.05 -1.27
N ALA A 106 -3.58 -0.44 -2.54
CA ALA A 106 -3.81 -1.83 -2.94
C ALA A 106 -2.61 -2.72 -2.58
N THR A 107 -1.40 -2.23 -2.82
CA THR A 107 -0.16 -2.94 -2.46
C THR A 107 -0.07 -3.14 -0.95
N ALA A 108 -0.30 -2.09 -0.17
CA ALA A 108 -0.27 -2.17 1.29
C ALA A 108 -1.34 -3.11 1.84
N LEU A 109 -2.57 -3.03 1.32
CA LEU A 109 -3.68 -3.89 1.76
C LEU A 109 -3.45 -5.36 1.39
N TYR A 110 -2.97 -5.63 0.18
CA TYR A 110 -2.69 -7.00 -0.28
C TYR A 110 -1.59 -7.68 0.52
N LEU A 111 -0.53 -6.93 0.87
CA LEU A 111 0.61 -7.44 1.63
C LEU A 111 0.42 -7.36 3.15
N ASP A 112 -0.76 -6.94 3.61
CA ASP A 112 -1.07 -6.74 5.03
C ASP A 112 -0.05 -5.83 5.74
N LEU A 113 0.29 -4.71 5.12
CA LEU A 113 1.24 -3.71 5.62
C LEU A 113 0.53 -2.48 6.19
N GLU A 114 1.22 -1.79 7.10
CA GLU A 114 0.81 -0.45 7.56
C GLU A 114 1.23 0.62 6.55
N LEU A 115 0.30 1.49 6.17
CA LEU A 115 0.58 2.62 5.27
C LEU A 115 0.82 3.88 6.10
N HIS A 116 2.06 4.36 6.08
CA HIS A 116 2.47 5.62 6.70
C HIS A 116 2.24 6.75 5.70
N THR A 117 1.38 7.72 6.05
CA THR A 117 1.03 8.82 5.13
C THR A 117 0.61 10.08 5.88
N THR A 118 0.91 11.24 5.29
CA THR A 118 0.34 12.53 5.72
C THR A 118 -0.94 12.87 4.95
N ASP A 119 -1.18 12.21 3.81
CA ASP A 119 -2.30 12.48 2.91
C ASP A 119 -3.63 11.99 3.50
N ASN A 120 -4.66 12.81 3.36
CA ASN A 120 -6.02 12.53 3.82
C ASN A 120 -6.85 11.72 2.83
N ASP A 121 -6.37 11.52 1.61
CA ASP A 121 -7.08 10.73 0.60
C ASP A 121 -7.18 9.25 0.94
N PHE A 122 -6.40 8.76 1.90
CA PHE A 122 -6.48 7.38 2.38
C PHE A 122 -7.47 7.19 3.53
N ASN A 123 -7.98 8.27 4.14
CA ASN A 123 -8.68 8.22 5.45
C ASN A 123 -9.94 7.32 5.48
N HIS A 124 -10.57 7.05 4.34
CA HIS A 124 -11.75 6.16 4.27
C HIS A 124 -11.39 4.69 4.13
N LEU A 125 -10.15 4.36 3.77
CA LEU A 125 -9.70 2.98 3.50
C LEU A 125 -9.55 2.06 4.72
N PRO A 126 -9.46 2.52 5.98
CA PRO A 126 -9.59 1.62 7.13
C PRO A 126 -10.91 0.85 7.14
N ALA A 127 -11.96 1.39 6.51
CA ALA A 127 -13.18 0.64 6.31
C ALA A 127 -12.92 -0.66 5.54
N LEU A 128 -11.99 -0.69 4.57
CA LEU A 128 -11.57 -1.88 3.81
C LEU A 128 -10.53 -2.75 4.52
N GLY A 129 -10.10 -2.39 5.73
CA GLY A 129 -9.08 -3.11 6.50
C GLY A 129 -7.66 -2.58 6.32
N LEU A 130 -7.46 -1.50 5.57
CA LEU A 130 -6.14 -0.88 5.43
C LEU A 130 -5.72 -0.24 6.75
N ARG A 131 -4.55 -0.63 7.27
CA ARG A 131 -3.97 0.00 8.48
C ARG A 131 -3.24 1.27 8.09
N LEU A 132 -3.59 2.38 8.73
CA LEU A 132 -3.00 3.69 8.47
C LEU A 132 -2.26 4.21 9.70
N VAL A 133 -1.08 4.78 9.47
CA VAL A 133 -0.33 5.56 10.45
C VAL A 133 -0.20 6.99 9.93
N LYS A 134 -0.76 7.95 10.67
CA LYS A 134 -0.76 9.38 10.31
C LYS A 134 0.39 10.11 10.99
N HIS A 135 1.06 10.98 10.25
CA HIS A 135 2.15 11.85 10.72
C HIS A 135 1.80 13.32 10.49
#